data_AF-A0A4P7F5H7-F1
#
_entry.id   AF-A0A4P7F5H7-F1
#
_cell.length_a   1.000
_cell.length_b   1.000
_cell.length_c   1.000
_cell.angle_alpha   90.00
_cell.angle_beta   90.00
_cell.angle_gamma   90.00
#
_symmetry.space_group_name_H-M   'P 1'
#
loop_
_entity.id
_entity.type
_entity.pdbx_description
1 polymer ?
#
loop_
_entity_poly.entity_id
_entity_poly.type
_entity_poly.pdbx_seq_one_letter_code
_entity_poly.pdbx_strand_id
1 'polypeptide(L)'
;MKSTAPPFPVSPSFPQGSNLRSDSRRLRVAFLVFAALLALSGLWVLVPELFRPKTIPFPSDRASAETLAAYRSRAILAAELGAIRGDLWAEAAFTDSRFMWTDRYANLDPANREKVEAARRHAETALRFAPINGAAWLFLAKLPSPTIDENRIGTLLEMSYFTAPSNTMLAPARLERVATSSALADKDVQAFIKSDIRAILNQRPEYRQGLIAAYRNAWPQNQALFESLVAGVDPAAAQQLHSDPPK
;
A
#
# COMPACT_ATOMS: atom_id res chain seq x y z
N MET A 1 104.12 -1.25 22.05
CA MET A 1 102.78 -1.22 22.68
C MET A 1 101.86 -0.37 21.82
N LYS A 2 100.90 -0.98 21.10
CA LYS A 2 99.84 -0.25 20.40
C LYS A 2 98.51 -0.86 20.82
N SER A 3 97.77 -0.05 21.58
CA SER A 3 96.53 -0.37 22.27
C SER A 3 95.36 -0.42 21.28
N THR A 4 94.56 -1.46 21.39
CA THR A 4 93.28 -1.71 20.71
C THR A 4 92.18 -0.82 21.28
N ALA A 5 91.43 -0.13 20.42
CA ALA A 5 90.15 0.49 20.76
C ALA A 5 89.00 -0.30 20.12
N PRO A 6 87.89 -0.60 20.83
CA PRO A 6 86.76 -1.33 20.28
C PRO A 6 85.83 -0.42 19.46
N PRO A 7 85.10 -0.95 18.46
CA PRO A 7 84.13 -0.18 17.69
C PRO A 7 82.84 0.07 18.48
N PHE A 8 82.28 1.28 18.31
CA PHE A 8 81.04 1.75 18.92
C PHE A 8 79.81 0.93 18.50
N PRO A 9 78.76 0.82 19.35
CA PRO A 9 77.52 0.15 18.99
C PRO A 9 76.70 0.98 17.98
N VAL A 10 76.26 0.31 16.91
CA VAL A 10 75.34 0.86 15.90
C VAL A 10 73.96 1.06 16.54
N SER A 11 73.42 2.27 16.43
CA SER A 11 72.13 2.65 17.01
C SER A 11 70.95 1.86 16.40
N PRO A 12 69.90 1.55 17.18
CA PRO A 12 68.70 0.90 16.66
C PRO A 12 67.95 1.83 15.69
N SER A 13 67.74 1.35 14.48
CA SER A 13 66.88 1.98 13.48
C SER A 13 65.42 1.83 13.90
N PHE A 14 64.80 2.93 14.33
CA PHE A 14 63.35 2.96 14.56
C PHE A 14 62.61 2.86 13.22
N PRO A 15 61.61 1.97 13.07
CA PRO A 15 60.80 1.91 11.86
C PRO A 15 60.05 3.24 11.68
N GLN A 16 60.30 3.89 10.55
CA GLN A 16 59.61 5.11 10.13
C GLN A 16 58.10 4.88 10.08
N GLY A 17 57.34 5.71 10.81
CA GLY A 17 55.88 5.71 10.88
C GLY A 17 55.17 6.22 9.61
N SER A 18 55.55 5.72 8.43
CA SER A 18 54.96 6.13 7.15
C SER A 18 53.57 5.55 6.90
N ASN A 19 53.18 4.45 7.57
CA ASN A 19 51.90 3.78 7.35
C ASN A 19 50.69 4.45 8.03
N LEU A 20 50.90 5.20 9.13
CA LEU A 20 49.79 5.82 9.86
C LEU A 20 49.12 6.99 9.11
N ARG A 21 49.87 7.68 8.24
CA ARG A 21 49.36 8.84 7.48
C ARG A 21 48.50 8.44 6.28
N SER A 22 48.82 7.34 5.59
CA SER A 22 48.01 6.83 4.48
C SER A 22 46.65 6.31 4.96
N ASP A 23 46.64 5.67 6.12
CA ASP A 23 45.43 5.11 6.72
C ASP A 23 44.47 6.20 7.18
N SER A 24 45.01 7.29 7.76
CA SER A 24 44.18 8.45 8.13
C SER A 24 43.53 9.14 6.92
N ARG A 25 44.22 9.26 5.77
CA ARG A 25 43.63 9.88 4.57
C ARG A 25 42.51 9.01 3.99
N ARG A 26 42.72 7.69 3.91
CA ARG A 26 41.70 6.74 3.43
C ARG A 26 40.47 6.75 4.32
N LEU A 27 40.66 6.74 5.64
CA LEU A 27 39.57 6.85 6.62
C LEU A 27 38.77 8.15 6.46
N ARG A 28 39.45 9.29 6.32
CA ARG A 28 38.78 10.60 6.10
C ARG A 28 37.95 10.61 4.82
N VAL A 29 38.49 10.07 3.73
CA VAL A 29 37.74 9.95 2.47
C VAL A 29 36.53 9.04 2.63
N ALA A 30 36.68 7.89 3.30
CA ALA A 30 35.57 6.97 3.56
C ALA A 30 34.45 7.63 4.37
N PHE A 31 34.79 8.39 5.43
CA PHE A 31 33.80 9.14 6.21
C PHE A 31 33.11 10.23 5.39
N LEU A 32 33.82 10.95 4.53
CA LEU A 32 33.21 11.97 3.66
C LEU A 32 32.25 11.34 2.65
N VAL A 33 32.62 10.23 2.04
CA VAL A 33 31.74 9.49 1.11
C VAL A 33 30.50 8.98 1.85
N PHE A 34 30.67 8.39 3.04
CA PHE A 34 29.56 7.91 3.85
C PHE A 34 28.62 9.05 4.27
N ALA A 35 29.16 10.18 4.74
CA ALA A 35 28.36 11.35 5.10
C ALA A 35 27.60 11.91 3.89
N ALA A 36 28.21 11.94 2.70
CA ALA A 36 27.55 12.39 1.47
C ALA A 36 26.41 11.45 1.07
N LEU A 37 26.61 10.13 1.17
CA LEU A 37 25.55 9.14 0.92
C LEU A 37 24.39 9.30 1.90
N LEU A 38 24.68 9.49 3.20
CA LEU A 38 23.65 9.75 4.20
C LEU A 38 22.88 11.03 3.91
N ALA A 39 23.57 12.13 3.59
CA ALA A 39 22.93 13.39 3.25
C ALA A 39 22.03 13.26 2.01
N LEU A 40 22.50 12.56 0.98
CA LEU A 40 21.71 12.30 -0.22
C LEU A 40 20.48 11.42 0.08
N SER A 41 20.63 10.38 0.90
CA SER A 41 19.52 9.51 1.31
C SER A 41 18.48 10.26 2.15
N GLY A 42 18.93 11.11 3.07
CA GLY A 42 18.05 11.97 3.86
C GLY A 42 17.31 12.97 2.99
N LEU A 43 18.00 13.58 2.02
CA LEU A 43 17.38 14.50 1.07
C LEU A 43 16.35 13.80 0.20
N TRP A 44 16.64 12.58 -0.28
CA TRP A 44 15.69 11.75 -1.03
C TRP A 44 14.43 11.45 -0.23
N VAL A 45 14.54 11.18 1.07
CA VAL A 45 13.36 10.94 1.92
C VAL A 45 12.59 12.22 2.20
N LEU A 46 13.30 13.33 2.45
CA LEU A 46 12.70 14.60 2.86
C LEU A 46 11.97 15.30 1.71
N VAL A 47 12.56 15.31 0.50
CA VAL A 47 12.02 16.06 -0.64
C VAL A 47 10.59 15.64 -1.01
N PRO A 48 10.26 14.35 -1.19
CA PRO A 48 8.89 13.92 -1.45
C PRO A 48 7.91 14.29 -0.34
N GLU A 49 8.32 14.22 0.93
CA GLU A 49 7.46 14.54 2.07
C GLU A 49 7.10 16.04 2.13
N LEU A 50 7.95 16.93 1.59
CA LEU A 50 7.62 18.36 1.48
C LEU A 50 6.48 18.63 0.48
N PHE A 51 6.34 17.78 -0.54
CA PHE A 51 5.28 17.89 -1.54
C PHE A 51 4.08 16.99 -1.23
N ARG A 52 4.26 16.01 -0.34
CA ARG A 52 3.22 15.06 0.02
C ARG A 52 2.08 15.82 0.72
N PRO A 53 0.83 15.73 0.21
CA PRO A 53 -0.32 16.19 0.96
C PRO A 53 -0.45 15.36 2.26
N LYS A 54 -1.24 15.84 3.23
CA LYS A 54 -1.58 15.04 4.42
C LYS A 54 -1.97 13.63 3.98
N THR A 55 -1.44 12.60 4.66
CA THR A 55 -1.53 11.16 4.29
C THR A 55 -2.84 10.84 3.59
N ILE A 56 -2.76 10.28 2.38
CA ILE A 56 -3.94 9.94 1.58
C ILE A 56 -4.36 8.51 1.95
N PRO A 57 -5.42 8.33 2.76
CA PRO A 57 -5.86 6.98 3.10
C PRO A 57 -6.57 6.34 1.90
N PHE A 58 -6.73 5.02 1.97
CA PHE A 58 -7.69 4.35 1.10
C PHE A 58 -9.09 4.90 1.38
N PRO A 59 -9.84 5.36 0.36
CA PRO A 59 -11.10 6.04 0.59
C PRO A 59 -12.22 5.06 0.94
N SER A 60 -12.97 5.39 1.99
CA SER A 60 -14.10 4.61 2.49
C SER A 60 -15.40 4.89 1.74
N ASP A 61 -15.52 6.08 1.16
CA ASP A 61 -16.75 6.58 0.56
C ASP A 61 -16.47 7.55 -0.59
N ARG A 62 -17.50 7.79 -1.41
CA ARG A 62 -17.41 8.64 -2.60
C ARG A 62 -17.05 10.10 -2.28
N ALA A 63 -17.56 10.65 -1.18
CA ALA A 63 -17.28 12.04 -0.82
C ALA A 63 -15.80 12.21 -0.45
N SER A 64 -15.24 11.28 0.34
CA SER A 64 -13.81 11.24 0.64
C SER A 64 -12.97 11.16 -0.64
N ALA A 65 -13.34 10.29 -1.59
CA ALA A 65 -12.66 10.14 -2.87
C ALA A 65 -12.67 11.42 -3.72
N GLU A 66 -13.77 12.18 -3.70
CA GLU A 66 -13.86 13.47 -4.39
C GLU A 66 -12.92 14.52 -3.77
N THR A 67 -12.77 14.53 -2.44
CA THR A 67 -11.78 15.41 -1.79
C THR A 67 -10.34 15.04 -2.13
N LEU A 68 -10.04 13.75 -2.31
CA LEU A 68 -8.70 13.28 -2.65
C LEU A 68 -8.26 13.70 -4.05
N ALA A 69 -9.20 13.89 -4.98
CA ALA A 69 -8.91 14.34 -6.34
C ALA A 69 -8.22 15.72 -6.37
N ALA A 70 -8.48 16.57 -5.37
CA ALA A 70 -7.83 17.88 -5.25
C ALA A 70 -6.31 17.79 -5.01
N TYR A 71 -5.82 16.66 -4.49
CA TYR A 71 -4.40 16.45 -4.18
C TYR A 71 -3.62 15.74 -5.27
N ARG A 72 -4.27 15.37 -6.39
CA ARG A 72 -3.70 14.55 -7.47
C ARG A 72 -2.33 15.03 -7.94
N SER A 73 -2.21 16.29 -8.35
CA SER A 73 -0.95 16.81 -8.91
C SER A 73 0.20 16.74 -7.92
N ARG A 74 -0.07 16.97 -6.63
CA ARG A 74 0.93 16.90 -5.56
C ARG A 74 1.32 15.45 -5.25
N ALA A 75 0.35 14.55 -5.22
CA ALA A 75 0.60 13.13 -4.99
C ALA A 75 1.43 12.51 -6.11
N ILE A 76 1.15 12.85 -7.37
CA ILE A 76 1.96 12.41 -8.54
C ILE A 76 3.38 12.95 -8.42
N LEU A 77 3.55 14.25 -8.15
CA LEU A 77 4.89 14.85 -8.00
C LEU A 77 5.67 14.18 -6.86
N ALA A 78 5.03 13.92 -5.71
CA ALA A 78 5.65 13.22 -4.60
C ALA A 78 6.07 11.79 -4.99
N ALA A 79 5.22 11.06 -5.73
CA ALA A 79 5.53 9.72 -6.21
C ALA A 79 6.69 9.70 -7.22
N GLU A 80 6.74 10.66 -8.14
CA GLU A 80 7.83 10.83 -9.10
C GLU A 80 9.16 11.14 -8.39
N LEU A 81 9.15 12.06 -7.42
CA LEU A 81 10.34 12.39 -6.63
C LEU A 81 10.77 11.24 -5.72
N GLY A 82 9.82 10.47 -5.17
CA GLY A 82 10.10 9.30 -4.36
C GLY A 82 10.55 8.09 -5.17
N ALA A 83 10.33 8.10 -6.48
CA ALA A 83 10.65 7.11 -7.51
C ALA A 83 10.34 5.65 -7.17
N ILE A 84 11.08 5.03 -6.26
CA ILE A 84 10.89 3.64 -5.81
C ILE A 84 10.00 3.51 -4.57
N ARG A 85 9.46 4.62 -4.05
CA ARG A 85 8.55 4.64 -2.91
C ARG A 85 7.15 4.21 -3.32
N GLY A 86 6.88 2.90 -3.21
CA GLY A 86 5.60 2.30 -3.58
C GLY A 86 4.40 2.85 -2.80
N ASP A 87 4.60 3.32 -1.57
CA ASP A 87 3.56 4.00 -0.79
C ASP A 87 3.09 5.30 -1.45
N LEU A 88 4.00 6.12 -1.97
CA LEU A 88 3.66 7.37 -2.66
C LEU A 88 2.94 7.11 -3.99
N TRP A 89 3.33 6.06 -4.72
CA TRP A 89 2.59 5.64 -5.91
C TRP A 89 1.17 5.15 -5.60
N ALA A 90 0.97 4.49 -4.45
CA ALA A 90 -0.37 4.08 -4.01
C ALA A 90 -1.22 5.31 -3.70
N GLU A 91 -0.67 6.30 -2.98
CA GLU A 91 -1.36 7.55 -2.70
C GLU A 91 -1.74 8.31 -3.98
N ALA A 92 -0.82 8.37 -4.95
CA ALA A 92 -1.10 8.95 -6.27
C ALA A 92 -2.28 8.23 -6.96
N ALA A 93 -2.31 6.90 -6.92
CA ALA A 93 -3.43 6.12 -7.47
C ALA A 93 -4.75 6.44 -6.74
N PHE A 94 -4.75 6.54 -5.42
CA PHE A 94 -5.94 6.81 -4.62
C PHE A 94 -6.56 8.19 -4.85
N THR A 95 -5.83 9.14 -5.43
CA THR A 95 -6.41 10.44 -5.81
C THR A 95 -7.45 10.33 -6.93
N ASP A 96 -7.45 9.26 -7.73
CA ASP A 96 -8.44 8.96 -8.76
C ASP A 96 -9.47 7.90 -8.32
N SER A 97 -9.57 7.65 -7.01
CA SER A 97 -10.47 6.65 -6.42
C SER A 97 -11.96 6.84 -6.64
N ARG A 98 -12.40 8.03 -7.04
CA ARG A 98 -13.81 8.30 -7.37
C ARG A 98 -14.38 7.31 -8.40
N PHE A 99 -13.52 6.76 -9.26
CA PHE A 99 -13.91 5.81 -10.29
C PHE A 99 -14.23 4.41 -9.73
N MET A 100 -13.86 4.09 -8.48
CA MET A 100 -14.21 2.81 -7.84
C MET A 100 -15.72 2.61 -7.64
N TRP A 101 -16.50 3.69 -7.65
CA TRP A 101 -17.97 3.67 -7.59
C TRP A 101 -18.61 3.89 -8.96
N THR A 102 -17.87 3.68 -10.05
CA THR A 102 -18.42 3.77 -11.40
C THR A 102 -18.76 2.38 -11.91
N ASP A 103 -20.04 2.12 -12.14
CA ASP A 103 -20.56 0.79 -12.47
C ASP A 103 -20.03 0.22 -13.79
N ARG A 104 -19.70 1.08 -14.78
CA ARG A 104 -19.27 0.62 -16.10
C ARG A 104 -18.20 1.49 -16.73
N TYR A 105 -17.08 0.86 -17.06
CA TYR A 105 -16.01 1.46 -17.87
C TYR A 105 -16.52 2.00 -19.22
N ALA A 106 -17.46 1.28 -19.86
CA ALA A 106 -18.03 1.66 -21.15
C ALA A 106 -18.73 3.04 -21.11
N ASN A 107 -19.29 3.42 -19.95
CA ASN A 107 -20.02 4.67 -19.79
C ASN A 107 -19.10 5.87 -19.52
N LEU A 108 -17.81 5.64 -19.30
CA LEU A 108 -16.84 6.71 -19.11
C LEU A 108 -16.56 7.40 -20.45
N ASP A 109 -16.50 8.72 -20.42
CA ASP A 109 -15.93 9.50 -21.51
C ASP A 109 -14.43 9.19 -21.70
N PRO A 110 -13.85 9.50 -22.88
CA PRO A 110 -12.44 9.18 -23.16
C PRO A 110 -11.44 9.77 -22.14
N ALA A 111 -11.70 10.98 -21.63
CA ALA A 111 -10.81 11.63 -20.67
C ALA A 111 -10.82 10.91 -19.31
N ASN A 112 -11.99 10.45 -18.85
CA ASN A 112 -12.12 9.69 -17.62
C ASN A 112 -11.56 8.27 -17.77
N ARG A 113 -11.65 7.65 -18.95
CA ARG A 113 -10.96 6.38 -19.23
C ARG A 113 -9.45 6.52 -19.07
N GLU A 114 -8.87 7.57 -19.65
CA GLU A 114 -7.42 7.85 -19.50
C GLU A 114 -7.02 8.02 -18.03
N LYS A 115 -7.86 8.68 -17.22
CA LYS A 115 -7.62 8.81 -15.77
C LYS A 115 -7.68 7.47 -15.04
N VAL A 116 -8.62 6.59 -15.39
CA VAL A 116 -8.69 5.23 -14.84
C VAL A 116 -7.44 4.43 -15.22
N GLU A 117 -6.98 4.51 -16.47
CA GLU A 117 -5.74 3.86 -16.92
C GLU A 117 -4.50 4.41 -16.20
N ALA A 118 -4.43 5.72 -15.96
CA ALA A 118 -3.37 6.33 -15.17
C ALA A 118 -3.38 5.85 -13.72
N ALA A 119 -4.55 5.84 -13.07
CA ALA A 119 -4.72 5.32 -11.71
C ALA A 119 -4.29 3.86 -11.60
N ARG A 120 -4.64 3.04 -12.60
CA ARG A 120 -4.22 1.64 -12.69
C ARG A 120 -2.70 1.52 -12.77
N ARG A 121 -2.05 2.26 -13.67
CA ARG A 121 -0.58 2.25 -13.81
C ARG A 121 0.13 2.69 -12.52
N HIS A 122 -0.41 3.68 -11.80
CA HIS A 122 0.13 4.09 -10.51
C HIS A 122 0.00 3.00 -9.45
N ALA A 123 -1.16 2.34 -9.36
CA ALA A 123 -1.35 1.22 -8.44
C ALA A 123 -0.48 0.00 -8.79
N GLU A 124 -0.30 -0.32 -10.07
CA GLU A 124 0.61 -1.38 -10.52
C GLU A 124 2.08 -1.03 -10.21
N THR A 125 2.47 0.25 -10.37
CA THR A 125 3.79 0.74 -9.98
C THR A 125 3.99 0.68 -8.46
N ALA A 126 2.96 1.03 -7.70
CA ALA A 126 2.97 0.90 -6.24
C ALA A 126 3.23 -0.54 -5.82
N LEU A 127 2.55 -1.50 -6.45
CA LEU A 127 2.70 -2.93 -6.17
C LEU A 127 4.02 -3.51 -6.66
N ARG A 128 4.61 -2.96 -7.73
CA ARG A 128 5.95 -3.33 -8.18
C ARG A 128 7.01 -3.01 -7.12
N PHE A 129 6.86 -1.89 -6.40
CA PHE A 129 7.83 -1.45 -5.38
C PHE A 129 7.45 -1.85 -3.94
N ALA A 130 6.16 -2.01 -3.67
CA ALA A 130 5.61 -2.39 -2.37
C ALA A 130 4.50 -3.44 -2.55
N PRO A 131 4.85 -4.70 -2.91
CA PRO A 131 3.86 -5.75 -3.18
C PRO A 131 3.04 -6.15 -1.94
N ILE A 132 3.47 -5.74 -0.74
CA ILE A 132 2.75 -5.93 0.52
C ILE A 132 1.63 -4.91 0.76
N ASN A 133 1.36 -4.01 -0.19
CA ASN A 133 0.31 -3.00 -0.04
C ASN A 133 -1.07 -3.56 -0.37
N GLY A 134 -1.77 -4.08 0.64
CA GLY A 134 -3.11 -4.64 0.48
C GLY A 134 -4.19 -3.65 0.03
N ALA A 135 -4.01 -2.35 0.29
CA ALA A 135 -4.90 -1.31 -0.19
C ALA A 135 -4.76 -1.08 -1.70
N ALA A 136 -3.54 -1.14 -2.24
CA ALA A 136 -3.29 -1.04 -3.67
C ALA A 136 -3.83 -2.26 -4.45
N TRP A 137 -3.72 -3.47 -3.89
CA TRP A 137 -4.36 -4.66 -4.45
C TRP A 137 -5.89 -4.51 -4.51
N LEU A 138 -6.51 -4.06 -3.42
CA LEU A 138 -7.96 -3.82 -3.37
C LEU A 138 -8.40 -2.71 -4.33
N PHE A 139 -7.59 -1.66 -4.46
CA PHE A 139 -7.83 -0.57 -5.39
C PHE A 139 -7.92 -1.07 -6.83
N LEU A 140 -6.96 -1.91 -7.25
CA LEU A 140 -7.00 -2.56 -8.56
C LEU A 140 -8.25 -3.44 -8.74
N ALA A 141 -8.67 -4.16 -7.70
CA ALA A 141 -9.87 -4.99 -7.76
C ALA A 141 -11.16 -4.17 -7.94
N LYS A 142 -11.19 -2.93 -7.44
CA LYS A 142 -12.34 -2.01 -7.52
C LYS A 142 -12.32 -1.08 -8.74
N LEU A 143 -11.18 -0.90 -9.41
CA LEU A 143 -11.14 -0.04 -10.60
C LEU A 143 -11.97 -0.63 -11.76
N PRO A 144 -12.74 0.19 -12.48
CA PRO A 144 -13.48 -0.28 -13.65
C PRO A 144 -12.49 -0.72 -14.74
N SER A 145 -12.85 -1.78 -15.47
CA SER A 145 -12.03 -2.39 -16.52
C SER A 145 -12.83 -2.50 -17.83
N PRO A 146 -12.19 -2.36 -19.01
CA PRO A 146 -12.87 -2.58 -20.29
C PRO A 146 -13.38 -4.01 -20.46
N THR A 147 -12.67 -4.97 -19.87
CA THR A 147 -13.07 -6.38 -19.81
C THR A 147 -13.27 -6.79 -18.35
N ILE A 148 -14.39 -7.46 -18.08
CA ILE A 148 -14.63 -8.05 -16.77
C ILE A 148 -13.91 -9.40 -16.75
N ASP A 149 -12.79 -9.46 -16.02
CA ASP A 149 -12.06 -10.70 -15.73
C ASP A 149 -12.22 -11.03 -14.23
N GLU A 150 -13.24 -11.83 -13.95
CA GLU A 150 -13.60 -12.23 -12.60
C GLU A 150 -12.50 -13.03 -11.88
N ASN A 151 -11.72 -13.83 -12.62
CA ASN A 151 -10.60 -14.58 -12.04
C ASN A 151 -9.50 -13.63 -11.56
N ARG A 152 -9.21 -12.59 -12.37
CA ARG A 152 -8.28 -11.52 -11.96
C ARG A 152 -8.80 -10.78 -10.73
N ILE A 153 -10.10 -10.47 -10.67
CA ILE A 153 -10.70 -9.81 -9.50
C ILE A 153 -10.54 -10.67 -8.24
N GLY A 154 -10.81 -11.98 -8.33
CA GLY A 154 -10.57 -12.93 -7.23
C GLY A 154 -9.13 -12.90 -6.76
N THR A 155 -8.16 -13.01 -7.68
CA THR A 155 -6.73 -12.96 -7.37
C THR A 155 -6.34 -11.64 -6.69
N LEU A 156 -6.84 -10.50 -7.17
CA LEU A 156 -6.55 -9.19 -6.58
C LEU A 156 -7.14 -9.04 -5.16
N LEU A 157 -8.34 -9.58 -4.93
CA LEU A 157 -8.95 -9.61 -3.59
C LEU A 157 -8.17 -10.51 -2.64
N GLU A 158 -7.78 -11.70 -3.09
CA GLU A 158 -6.97 -12.64 -2.33
C GLU A 158 -5.61 -12.01 -1.93
N MET A 159 -4.93 -11.36 -2.88
CA MET A 159 -3.69 -10.63 -2.60
C MET A 159 -3.90 -9.47 -1.61
N SER A 160 -5.04 -8.77 -1.68
CA SER A 160 -5.38 -7.77 -0.66
C SER A 160 -5.47 -8.40 0.72
N TYR A 161 -6.12 -9.56 0.84
CA TYR A 161 -6.23 -10.29 2.09
C TYR A 161 -4.90 -10.80 2.60
N PHE A 162 -4.06 -11.41 1.77
CA PHE A 162 -2.76 -11.93 2.19
C PHE A 162 -1.79 -10.85 2.67
N THR A 163 -1.84 -9.68 2.05
CA THR A 163 -0.87 -8.61 2.33
C THR A 163 -1.35 -7.64 3.42
N ALA A 164 -2.64 -7.61 3.73
CA ALA A 164 -3.19 -6.81 4.82
C ALA A 164 -4.39 -7.50 5.51
N PRO A 165 -4.23 -8.70 6.11
CA PRO A 165 -5.35 -9.49 6.62
C PRO A 165 -6.04 -8.83 7.83
N SER A 166 -5.28 -8.09 8.65
CA SER A 166 -5.77 -7.44 9.88
C SER A 166 -6.15 -5.98 9.70
N ASN A 167 -6.07 -5.43 8.47
CA ASN A 167 -6.39 -4.02 8.23
C ASN A 167 -7.91 -3.83 8.13
N THR A 168 -8.53 -3.56 9.28
CA THR A 168 -9.99 -3.38 9.40
C THR A 168 -10.54 -2.18 8.63
N MET A 169 -9.69 -1.24 8.19
CA MET A 169 -10.09 -0.12 7.32
C MET A 169 -10.45 -0.55 5.91
N LEU A 170 -9.91 -1.68 5.46
CA LEU A 170 -10.19 -2.21 4.13
C LEU A 170 -11.43 -3.12 4.12
N ALA A 171 -11.85 -3.60 5.28
CA ALA A 171 -12.94 -4.58 5.41
C ALA A 171 -14.24 -4.13 4.69
N PRO A 172 -14.74 -2.89 4.84
CA PRO A 172 -15.96 -2.48 4.14
C PRO A 172 -15.83 -2.56 2.62
N ALA A 173 -14.70 -2.08 2.07
CA ALA A 173 -14.47 -2.06 0.64
C ALA A 173 -14.20 -3.47 0.06
N ARG A 174 -13.57 -4.37 0.84
CA ARG A 174 -13.42 -5.78 0.47
C ARG A 174 -14.77 -6.49 0.43
N LEU A 175 -15.62 -6.29 1.45
CA LEU A 175 -16.96 -6.86 1.50
C LEU A 175 -17.83 -6.37 0.35
N GLU A 176 -17.81 -5.07 0.06
CA GLU A 176 -18.54 -4.50 -1.08
C GLU A 176 -18.08 -5.12 -2.40
N ARG A 177 -16.76 -5.28 -2.58
CA ARG A 177 -16.23 -5.81 -3.84
C ARG A 177 -16.50 -7.30 -4.00
N VAL A 178 -16.37 -8.08 -2.93
CA VAL A 178 -16.59 -9.53 -3.00
C VAL A 178 -18.07 -9.88 -3.10
N ALA A 179 -18.96 -9.09 -2.49
CA ALA A 179 -20.41 -9.22 -2.64
C ALA A 179 -20.84 -9.07 -4.12
N THR A 180 -20.08 -8.31 -4.91
CA THR A 180 -20.33 -8.01 -6.32
C THR A 180 -19.34 -8.69 -7.27
N SER A 181 -18.77 -9.83 -6.86
CA SER A 181 -17.89 -10.63 -7.71
C SER A 181 -18.13 -12.13 -7.52
N SER A 182 -17.64 -12.94 -8.45
CA SER A 182 -17.68 -14.40 -8.32
C SER A 182 -16.72 -14.94 -7.25
N ALA A 183 -15.79 -14.12 -6.76
CA ALA A 183 -14.81 -14.50 -5.75
C ALA A 183 -15.44 -14.91 -4.41
N LEU A 184 -16.69 -14.52 -4.14
CA LEU A 184 -17.41 -14.97 -2.93
C LEU A 184 -17.65 -16.48 -2.90
N ALA A 185 -17.69 -17.15 -4.05
CA ALA A 185 -17.86 -18.60 -4.13
C ALA A 185 -16.59 -19.36 -3.69
N ASP A 186 -15.43 -18.69 -3.66
CA ASP A 186 -14.16 -19.29 -3.26
C ASP A 186 -14.11 -19.47 -1.72
N LYS A 187 -13.76 -20.68 -1.28
CA LYS A 187 -13.74 -21.04 0.15
C LYS A 187 -12.64 -20.34 0.93
N ASP A 188 -11.51 -20.05 0.31
CA ASP A 188 -10.39 -19.36 0.95
C ASP A 188 -10.75 -17.88 1.15
N VAL A 189 -11.39 -17.27 0.14
CA VAL A 189 -11.95 -15.92 0.24
C VAL A 189 -13.03 -15.84 1.32
N GLN A 190 -13.91 -16.84 1.43
CA GLN A 190 -14.91 -16.90 2.51
C GLN A 190 -14.29 -16.94 3.91
N ALA A 191 -13.15 -17.61 4.09
CA ALA A 191 -12.45 -17.63 5.37
C ALA A 191 -11.96 -16.22 5.77
N PHE A 192 -11.42 -15.46 4.81
CA PHE A 192 -11.01 -14.08 5.04
C PHE A 192 -12.19 -13.14 5.33
N ILE A 193 -13.29 -13.29 4.59
CA ILE A 193 -14.52 -12.50 4.79
C ILE A 193 -15.08 -12.67 6.21
N LYS A 194 -15.08 -13.89 6.75
CA LYS A 194 -15.51 -14.13 8.13
C LYS A 194 -14.68 -13.33 9.15
N SER A 195 -13.39 -13.12 8.86
CA SER A 195 -12.53 -12.25 9.68
C SER A 195 -12.95 -10.78 9.58
N ASP A 196 -13.20 -10.28 8.36
CA ASP A 196 -13.69 -8.91 8.14
C ASP A 196 -15.05 -8.67 8.82
N ILE A 197 -15.99 -9.60 8.68
CA ILE A 197 -17.30 -9.54 9.34
C ILE A 197 -17.12 -9.48 10.86
N ARG A 198 -16.30 -10.38 11.43
CA ARG A 198 -16.04 -10.39 12.87
C ARG A 198 -15.38 -9.09 13.34
N ALA A 199 -14.45 -8.55 12.56
CA ALA A 199 -13.80 -7.28 12.88
C ALA A 199 -14.80 -6.12 12.87
N ILE A 200 -15.70 -6.06 11.89
CA ILE A 200 -16.74 -5.03 11.84
C ILE A 200 -17.70 -5.16 13.01
N LEU A 201 -18.21 -6.37 13.28
CA LEU A 201 -19.21 -6.57 14.33
C LEU A 201 -18.64 -6.35 15.74
N ASN A 202 -17.39 -6.75 15.99
CA ASN A 202 -16.84 -6.76 17.35
C ASN A 202 -15.86 -5.61 17.64
N GLN A 203 -15.20 -5.05 16.62
CA GLN A 203 -14.11 -4.07 16.81
C GLN A 203 -14.40 -2.72 16.15
N ARG A 204 -15.15 -2.72 15.04
CA ARG A 204 -15.45 -1.52 14.25
C ARG A 204 -16.95 -1.39 13.93
N PRO A 205 -17.83 -1.28 14.95
CA PRO A 205 -19.28 -1.23 14.75
C PRO A 205 -19.72 -0.04 13.89
N GLU A 206 -18.91 1.01 13.77
CA GLU A 206 -19.10 2.12 12.83
C GLU A 206 -19.23 1.68 11.37
N TYR A 207 -18.68 0.52 11.00
CA TYR A 207 -18.76 -0.03 9.64
C TYR A 207 -19.95 -0.98 9.41
N ARG A 208 -20.83 -1.16 10.40
CA ARG A 208 -21.99 -2.05 10.26
C ARG A 208 -22.90 -1.64 9.10
N GLN A 209 -23.03 -0.35 8.84
CA GLN A 209 -23.80 0.14 7.68
C GLN A 209 -23.14 -0.25 6.35
N GLY A 210 -21.81 -0.30 6.28
CA GLY A 210 -21.09 -0.79 5.11
C GLY A 210 -21.34 -2.28 4.86
N LEU A 211 -21.41 -3.10 5.93
CA LEU A 211 -21.78 -4.51 5.84
C LEU A 211 -23.20 -4.69 5.27
N ILE A 212 -24.17 -3.92 5.76
CA ILE A 212 -25.56 -3.96 5.27
C ILE A 212 -25.62 -3.49 3.80
N ALA A 213 -24.92 -2.42 3.45
CA ALA A 213 -24.86 -1.91 2.08
C ALA A 213 -24.24 -2.94 1.12
N ALA A 214 -23.17 -3.63 1.53
CA ALA A 214 -22.54 -4.70 0.75
C ALA A 214 -23.52 -5.85 0.48
N TYR A 215 -24.29 -6.28 1.50
CA TYR A 215 -25.33 -7.30 1.32
C TYR A 215 -26.43 -6.84 0.34
N ARG A 216 -26.95 -5.62 0.51
CA ARG A 216 -28.02 -5.10 -0.36
C ARG A 216 -27.59 -4.94 -1.81
N ASN A 217 -26.33 -4.57 -2.03
CA ASN A 217 -25.74 -4.42 -3.36
C ASN A 217 -25.14 -5.73 -3.89
N ALA A 218 -25.15 -6.81 -3.12
CA ALA A 218 -24.60 -8.09 -3.55
C ALA A 218 -25.32 -8.59 -4.81
N TRP A 219 -24.59 -9.31 -5.66
CA TRP A 219 -25.23 -10.01 -6.75
C TRP A 219 -26.30 -10.98 -6.23
N PRO A 220 -27.41 -11.21 -6.96
CA PRO A 220 -28.49 -12.07 -6.47
C PRO A 220 -28.02 -13.46 -6.03
N GLN A 221 -27.10 -14.08 -6.78
CA GLN A 221 -26.50 -15.37 -6.44
C GLN A 221 -25.60 -15.34 -5.19
N ASN A 222 -25.10 -14.16 -4.81
CA ASN A 222 -24.19 -13.97 -3.69
C ASN A 222 -24.92 -13.65 -2.38
N GLN A 223 -26.16 -13.16 -2.42
CA GLN A 223 -26.91 -12.74 -1.21
C GLN A 223 -27.04 -13.88 -0.19
N ALA A 224 -27.47 -15.07 -0.63
CA ALA A 224 -27.65 -16.22 0.27
C ALA A 224 -26.31 -16.71 0.87
N LEU A 225 -25.23 -16.69 0.08
CA LEU A 225 -23.89 -17.03 0.57
C LEU A 225 -23.41 -15.99 1.59
N PHE A 226 -23.57 -14.70 1.29
CA PHE A 226 -23.19 -13.61 2.16
C PHE A 226 -23.94 -13.67 3.50
N GLU A 227 -25.26 -13.90 3.46
CA GLU A 227 -26.10 -14.09 4.64
C GLU A 227 -25.61 -15.29 5.47
N SER A 228 -25.28 -16.42 4.84
CA SER A 228 -24.71 -17.58 5.51
C SER A 228 -23.38 -17.27 6.21
N LEU A 229 -22.51 -16.46 5.59
CA LEU A 229 -21.25 -16.04 6.20
C LEU A 229 -21.46 -15.16 7.43
N VAL A 230 -22.41 -14.21 7.35
CA VAL A 230 -22.77 -13.34 8.48
C VAL A 230 -23.38 -14.17 9.60
N ALA A 231 -24.33 -15.07 9.29
CA ALA A 231 -24.96 -15.95 10.27
C ALA A 231 -23.95 -16.88 10.96
N GLY A 232 -22.92 -17.33 10.22
CA GLY A 232 -21.83 -18.13 10.77
C GLY A 232 -20.90 -17.36 11.72
N VAL A 233 -20.95 -16.02 11.74
CA VAL A 233 -20.22 -15.18 12.70
C VAL A 233 -21.13 -14.72 13.83
N ASP A 234 -22.31 -14.20 13.49
CA ASP A 234 -23.35 -13.73 14.43
C ASP A 234 -24.75 -13.88 13.79
N PRO A 235 -25.57 -14.85 14.26
CA PRO A 235 -26.93 -15.05 13.77
C PRO A 235 -27.85 -13.83 13.96
N ALA A 236 -27.66 -13.04 15.02
CA ALA A 236 -28.48 -11.85 15.27
C ALA A 236 -28.13 -10.74 14.26
N ALA A 237 -26.86 -10.61 13.89
CA ALA A 237 -26.45 -9.69 12.84
C ALA A 237 -27.04 -10.06 11.47
N ALA A 238 -27.18 -11.36 11.16
CA ALA A 238 -27.80 -11.80 9.91
C ALA A 238 -29.27 -11.38 9.79
N GLN A 239 -30.04 -11.47 10.88
CA GLN A 239 -31.43 -11.00 10.90
C GLN A 239 -31.56 -9.50 10.60
N GLN A 240 -30.56 -8.71 11.00
CA GLN A 240 -30.55 -7.27 10.78
C GLN A 240 -30.23 -6.87 9.34
N LEU A 241 -29.67 -7.77 8.51
CA LEU A 241 -29.40 -7.48 7.09
C LEU A 241 -30.69 -7.16 6.32
N HIS A 242 -31.80 -7.77 6.72
CA HIS A 242 -33.14 -7.59 6.14
C HIS A 242 -33.92 -6.42 6.74
N SER A 243 -33.43 -5.83 7.84
CA SER A 243 -34.10 -4.71 8.48
C SER A 243 -33.89 -3.43 7.68
N ASP A 244 -34.96 -2.69 7.40
CA ASP A 244 -34.86 -1.35 6.82
C ASP A 244 -34.04 -0.42 7.72
N PRO A 245 -33.28 0.55 7.16
CA PRO A 245 -32.55 1.49 8.00
C PRO A 245 -33.57 2.31 8.83
N PRO A 246 -33.25 2.66 10.10
CA PRO A 246 -34.06 3.62 10.83
C PRO A 246 -34.13 4.92 10.02
N LYS A 247 -35.36 5.39 9.78
CA LYS A 247 -35.65 6.66 9.09
C LYS A 247 -35.05 7.85 9.82
#